data_AF-A0A7S8FED9-F1
#
_entry.id   AF-A0A7S8FED9-F1
#
_cell.length_a   1.000
_cell.length_b   1.000
_cell.length_c   1.000
_cell.angle_alpha   90.00
_cell.angle_beta   90.00
_cell.angle_gamma   90.00
#
_symmetry.space_group_name_H-M   'P 1'
#
loop_
_entity.id
_entity.type
_entity.pdbx_description
1 polymer ?
#
loop_
_entity_poly.entity_id
_entity_poly.type
_entity_poly.pdbx_seq_one_letter_code
_entity_poly.pdbx_strand_id
1 'polypeptide(L)'
;MSLSLELIQRSIDEHCRGKIIYERGFYLVEQVRITRRPLVMLWSDTWFEESVLVVPPLSRKELEADQRMLIQKFLHSRETE
;
A
#
# COMPACT_ATOMS: atom_id res chain seq x y z
N MET A 1 -6.55 14.31 6.06
CA MET A 1 -5.80 13.55 5.04
C MET A 1 -4.68 12.81 5.75
N SER A 2 -4.52 11.51 5.47
CA SER A 2 -3.46 10.66 6.02
C SER A 2 -2.71 9.98 4.88
N LEU A 3 -1.40 9.88 5.01
CA LEU A 3 -0.53 9.18 4.06
C LEU A 3 0.08 7.97 4.75
N SER A 4 -0.01 6.81 4.13
CA SER A 4 0.43 5.54 4.72
C SER A 4 1.20 4.70 3.71
N LEU A 5 2.27 4.05 4.18
CA LEU A 5 3.11 3.14 3.42
C LEU A 5 3.25 1.85 4.23
N GLU A 6 2.95 0.73 3.60
CA GLU A 6 2.95 -0.59 4.24
C GLU A 6 3.83 -1.54 3.45
N LEU A 7 4.77 -2.20 4.12
CA LEU A 7 5.61 -3.26 3.57
C LEU A 7 5.58 -4.43 4.57
N ILE A 8 4.78 -5.46 4.28
CA ILE A 8 4.49 -6.54 5.22
C ILE A 8 4.98 -7.86 4.62
N GLN A 9 5.82 -8.58 5.37
CA GLN A 9 6.27 -9.93 5.03
C GLN A 9 5.61 -10.94 5.98
N ARG A 10 4.88 -11.92 5.44
CA ARG A 10 4.21 -13.00 6.19
C ARG A 10 4.71 -14.36 5.71
N SER A 11 4.99 -15.28 6.64
CA SER A 11 5.33 -16.65 6.27
C SER A 11 4.15 -17.36 5.59
N ILE A 12 4.44 -18.17 4.58
CA ILE A 12 3.47 -19.13 4.02
C ILE A 12 3.73 -20.48 4.71
N ASP A 13 2.65 -21.22 4.99
CA ASP A 13 2.71 -22.56 5.57
C ASP A 13 3.69 -23.50 4.85
N GLU A 14 4.06 -24.60 5.52
CA GLU A 14 5.14 -25.53 5.16
C GLU A 14 5.13 -26.06 3.72
N HIS A 15 4.00 -25.96 3.01
CA HIS A 15 3.84 -26.34 1.62
C HIS A 15 4.60 -25.45 0.63
N CYS A 16 4.99 -24.22 1.02
CA CYS A 16 5.73 -23.27 0.19
C CYS A 16 7.07 -22.88 0.83
N ARG A 17 7.97 -23.87 0.99
CA ARG A 17 9.29 -23.65 1.59
C ARG A 17 10.09 -22.57 0.86
N GLY A 18 10.66 -21.66 1.64
CA GLY A 18 11.52 -20.58 1.14
C GLY A 18 10.78 -19.42 0.48
N LYS A 19 9.45 -19.34 0.62
CA LYS A 19 8.64 -18.22 0.15
C LYS A 19 7.83 -17.58 1.27
N ILE A 20 7.44 -16.33 1.03
CA ILE A 20 6.61 -15.49 1.88
C ILE A 20 5.49 -14.85 1.06
N ILE A 21 4.44 -14.42 1.73
CA ILE A 21 3.53 -13.40 1.21
C ILE A 21 4.17 -12.06 1.52
N TYR A 22 4.36 -11.27 0.49
CA TYR A 22 4.80 -9.89 0.60
C TYR A 22 3.70 -8.97 0.10
N GLU A 23 3.19 -8.15 1.02
CA GLU A 23 2.26 -7.07 0.74
C GLU A 23 3.03 -5.76 0.71
N ARG A 24 2.76 -4.95 -0.32
CA ARG A 24 3.21 -3.57 -0.37
C ARG A 24 2.06 -2.66 -0.78
N GLY A 25 1.93 -1.54 -0.08
CA GLY A 25 0.86 -0.59 -0.27
C GLY A 25 1.30 0.84 -0.02
N PHE A 26 0.73 1.77 -0.78
CA PHE A 26 0.86 3.21 -0.54
C PHE A 26 -0.49 3.88 -0.73
N TYR A 27 -0.92 4.64 0.28
CA TYR A 27 -2.29 5.12 0.41
C TYR A 27 -2.31 6.59 0.80
N LEU A 28 -3.10 7.39 0.07
CA LEU A 28 -3.51 8.73 0.49
C LEU A 28 -5.01 8.70 0.75
N VAL A 29 -5.40 8.81 2.02
CA VAL A 29 -6.79 8.77 2.45
C VAL A 29 -7.25 10.13 2.95
N GLU A 30 -8.43 10.56 2.52
CA GLU A 30 -9.08 11.76 3.00
C GLU A 30 -10.41 11.43 3.69
N GLN A 31 -10.68 12.10 4.80
CA GLN A 31 -11.96 11.96 5.48
C GLN A 31 -13.00 12.79 4.74
N VAL A 32 -13.98 12.12 4.15
CA VAL A 32 -15.09 12.77 3.43
C VAL A 32 -16.39 12.64 4.21
N ARG A 33 -17.17 13.72 4.20
CA ARG A 33 -18.53 13.72 4.77
C ARG A 33 -19.51 13.46 3.64
N ILE A 34 -20.21 12.34 3.69
CA ILE A 34 -21.28 12.05 2.73
C ILE A 34 -22.60 12.54 3.32
N THR A 35 -23.16 13.58 2.72
CA THR A 35 -24.51 14.12 3.01
C THR A 35 -25.59 13.25 2.36
N ARG A 36 -25.65 11.97 2.73
CA ARG A 36 -26.86 11.14 2.59
C ARG A 36 -27.50 11.00 3.97
N ARG A 37 -28.80 10.68 4.06
CA ARG A 37 -29.43 10.36 5.36
C ARG A 37 -29.31 8.84 5.59
N PRO A 38 -28.79 8.36 6.72
CA PRO A 38 -28.15 9.12 7.81
C PRO A 38 -26.80 9.70 7.40
N LEU A 39 -26.36 10.79 8.06
CA LEU A 39 -25.06 11.41 7.80
C LEU A 39 -23.95 10.43 8.19
N VAL A 40 -23.10 10.05 7.23
CA VAL A 40 -21.98 9.13 7.45
C VAL A 40 -20.66 9.83 7.14
N MET A 41 -19.64 9.61 7.98
CA MET A 41 -18.26 9.96 7.67
C MET A 41 -17.57 8.72 7.10
N LEU A 42 -16.98 8.84 5.91
CA LEU A 42 -16.20 7.78 5.29
C LEU A 42 -14.76 8.26 5.07
N TRP A 43 -13.84 7.31 5.03
CA TRP A 43 -12.50 7.55 4.48
C TRP A 43 -12.58 7.22 2.99
N SER A 44 -12.22 8.18 2.15
CA SER A 44 -12.11 8.00 0.71
C SER A 44 -10.64 7.87 0.35
N ASP A 45 -10.33 6.88 -0.48
CA ASP A 45 -9.00 6.73 -1.04
C ASP A 45 -8.84 7.75 -2.16
N THR A 46 -8.08 8.81 -1.89
CA THR A 46 -7.76 9.86 -2.86
C THR A 46 -6.66 9.39 -3.81
N TRP A 47 -5.86 8.41 -3.40
CA TRP A 47 -4.92 7.66 -4.24
C TRP A 47 -4.52 6.36 -3.54
N PHE A 48 -4.42 5.26 -4.27
CA PHE A 48 -3.94 3.99 -3.73
C PHE A 48 -3.15 3.19 -4.77
N GLU A 49 -2.12 2.50 -4.30
CA GLU A 49 -1.45 1.43 -5.05
C GLU A 49 -1.09 0.30 -4.08
N GLU A 50 -1.60 -0.90 -4.35
CA GLU A 50 -1.41 -2.09 -3.52
C GLU A 50 -1.07 -3.30 -4.39
N SER A 51 -0.18 -4.16 -3.90
CA SER A 51 0.09 -5.45 -4.52
C SER A 51 0.47 -6.52 -3.50
N VAL A 52 0.03 -7.74 -3.75
CA VAL A 52 0.34 -8.94 -2.95
C VAL A 52 1.11 -9.92 -3.82
N LEU A 53 2.28 -10.36 -3.35
CA LEU A 53 3.20 -11.21 -4.10
C LEU A 53 3.64 -12.42 -3.27
N VAL A 54 3.86 -13.56 -3.95
CA VAL A 54 4.46 -14.75 -3.33
C VAL A 54 5.91 -14.89 -3.81
N VAL A 55 6.85 -14.46 -2.97
CA VAL A 55 8.27 -14.27 -3.31
C VAL A 55 9.20 -14.87 -2.26
N PRO A 56 10.50 -15.07 -2.55
CA PRO A 56 11.50 -15.29 -1.51
C PRO A 56 11.53 -14.14 -0.49
N PRO A 57 12.02 -14.38 0.75
CA PRO A 57 12.20 -13.31 1.74
C PRO A 57 13.01 -12.14 1.17
N LEU A 58 12.49 -10.93 1.33
CA LEU A 58 13.10 -9.74 0.78
C LEU A 58 14.12 -9.18 1.76
N SER A 59 15.27 -8.81 1.22
CA SER A 59 16.29 -8.09 1.96
C SER A 59 15.84 -6.65 2.25
N ARG A 60 16.46 -6.03 3.25
CA ARG A 60 16.23 -4.61 3.56
C ARG A 60 16.44 -3.69 2.35
N LYS A 61 17.42 -3.98 1.49
CA LYS A 61 17.70 -3.17 0.31
C LYS A 61 16.56 -3.20 -0.70
N GLU A 62 15.93 -4.37 -0.87
CA GLU A 62 14.77 -4.55 -1.75
C GLU A 62 13.55 -3.82 -1.20
N LEU A 63 13.31 -3.92 0.11
CA LEU A 63 12.23 -3.16 0.78
C LEU A 63 12.41 -1.64 0.62
N GLU A 64 13.63 -1.13 0.83
CA GLU A 64 13.94 0.30 0.63
C GLU A 64 13.80 0.73 -0.84
N ALA A 65 14.10 -0.15 -1.79
CA ALA A 65 13.90 0.11 -3.22
C ALA A 65 12.41 0.20 -3.57
N ASP A 66 11.60 -0.74 -3.07
CA ASP A 66 10.15 -0.72 -3.22
C ASP A 66 9.52 0.52 -2.57
N GLN A 67 10.00 0.89 -1.38
CA GLN A 67 9.56 2.11 -0.69
C GLN A 67 9.78 3.34 -1.57
N ARG A 68 10.99 3.50 -2.12
CA ARG A 68 11.33 4.62 -3.02
C ARG A 68 10.48 4.60 -4.29
N MET A 69 10.30 3.43 -4.89
CA MET A 69 9.49 3.26 -6.10
C MET A 69 8.04 3.70 -5.85
N LEU A 70 7.41 3.24 -4.77
CA LEU A 70 6.01 3.60 -4.44
C LEU A 70 5.85 5.11 -4.21
N ILE A 71 6.78 5.73 -3.46
CA ILE A 71 6.79 7.18 -3.25
C ILE A 71 6.94 7.92 -4.58
N GLN A 72 7.85 7.46 -5.47
CA GLN A 72 8.03 8.07 -6.77
C GLN A 72 6.77 7.97 -7.63
N LYS A 73 6.11 6.81 -7.69
CA LYS A 73 4.86 6.66 -8.44
C LYS A 73 3.78 7.61 -7.96
N PHE A 74 3.64 7.74 -6.64
CA PHE A 74 2.73 8.72 -6.05
C PHE A 74 3.06 10.15 -6.49
N LEU A 75 4.32 10.58 -6.35
CA LEU A 75 4.74 11.93 -6.75
C LEU A 75 4.48 12.21 -8.23
N HIS A 76 4.84 11.29 -9.12
CA HIS A 76 4.62 11.46 -10.56
C HIS A 76 3.12 11.54 -10.92
N SER A 77 2.28 10.77 -10.22
CA SER A 77 0.83 10.83 -10.45
C SER A 77 0.21 12.18 -10.05
N ARG A 78 0.84 12.90 -9.11
CA ARG A 78 0.41 14.23 -8.68
C ARG A 78 0.92 15.36 -9.59
N GLU A 79 1.98 15.13 -10.35
CA GLU A 79 2.46 16.08 -11.35
C GLU A 79 1.63 16.06 -12.64
N THR A 80 0.80 15.03 -12.82
CA THR A 80 -0.05 14.84 -14.00
C THR A 80 -1.52 15.21 -13.81
N GLU A 81 -1.91 15.63 -12.59
CA GLU A 81 -3.23 16.20 -12.23
C GLU A 81 -3.20 17.73 -12.24
#